data_AF-A0A1G7W9Z7-F1
#
_entry.id   AF-A0A1G7W9Z7-F1
#
_cell.length_a   1.000
_cell.length_b   1.000
_cell.length_c   1.000
_cell.angle_alpha   90.00
_cell.angle_beta   90.00
_cell.angle_gamma   90.00
#
_symmetry.space_group_name_H-M   'P 1'
#
loop_
_entity.id
_entity.type
_entity.pdbx_description
1 polymer ?
#
loop_
_entity_poly.entity_id
_entity_poly.type
_entity_poly.pdbx_seq_one_letter_code
_entity_poly.pdbx_strand_id
1 'polypeptide(L)'
;MGKCMWDIFPKEIHSLYYSKFNQAMIEKIPVHFEGYSPASKRWYNTNVYSKSDGISVYFRDITDYKIMEETLRESEERFRTAFENAAVGMAIVTIEGRFIRANGPYCKMVGYTDEELHDTKFLRLTHPDDIERNREEVNQLLKGEIPSFHIEKRYIHKQGNMIWVQVNTSLLRDKEGTPQYFIAQAQDITSRITAANEMNQMNSELLEQRIEAERQREEALEANKHKSQFLATMSHELRTPLNSIIGFTNRVLKKCAKVLPRTQFENLEIVRDEAEHLLKLIDSVLDYSKVEAGKMEIYAEEFDLEDVVNQVSVMAKKFVGEKPIKYQLKLPELNSLLIYSDKLKVKQILINLLSNALKYSEEGPVSATRF
;
A
#
# COMPACT_ATOMS: atom_id res chain seq x y z
N MET A 1 65.68 59.21 4.62
CA MET A 1 66.45 59.07 3.36
C MET A 1 67.83 58.48 3.67
N GLY A 2 68.44 57.79 2.71
CA GLY A 2 69.79 57.20 2.86
C GLY A 2 69.86 55.83 3.53
N LYS A 3 68.73 55.17 3.79
CA LYS A 3 68.65 53.80 4.30
C LYS A 3 68.26 52.85 3.17
N CYS A 4 68.80 51.63 3.19
CA CYS A 4 68.41 50.60 2.24
C CYS A 4 66.94 50.19 2.49
N MET A 5 66.16 50.02 1.42
CA MET A 5 64.77 49.58 1.53
C MET A 5 64.63 48.22 2.22
N TRP A 6 65.60 47.33 2.00
CA TRP A 6 65.64 45.99 2.60
C TRP A 6 65.89 46.02 4.11
N ASP A 7 66.60 47.03 4.62
CA ASP A 7 66.81 47.21 6.06
C ASP A 7 65.54 47.70 6.77
N ILE A 8 64.73 48.50 6.05
CA ILE A 8 63.46 49.03 6.57
C ILE A 8 62.35 47.99 6.45
N PHE A 9 62.32 47.23 5.36
CA PHE A 9 61.31 46.22 5.07
C PHE A 9 61.96 44.84 4.82
N PRO A 10 62.55 44.22 5.85
CA PRO A 10 63.26 42.94 5.70
C PRO A 10 62.35 41.80 5.23
N LYS A 11 61.04 41.90 5.49
CA LYS A 11 60.04 40.94 4.99
C LYS A 11 59.88 40.93 3.47
N GLU A 12 60.32 41.99 2.78
CA GLU A 12 60.24 42.09 1.32
C GLU A 12 61.42 41.42 0.61
N ILE A 13 62.47 41.04 1.33
CA ILE A 13 63.66 40.36 0.76
C ILE A 13 63.27 39.00 0.15
N HIS A 14 62.24 38.34 0.69
CA HIS A 14 61.72 37.07 0.20
C HIS A 14 60.44 37.22 -0.63
N SER A 15 60.02 38.44 -0.95
CA SER A 15 58.82 38.70 -1.73
C SER A 15 59.13 38.92 -3.21
N LEU A 16 58.08 39.05 -4.00
CA LEU A 16 58.16 39.41 -5.41
C LEU A 16 58.88 40.75 -5.64
N TYR A 17 58.88 41.65 -4.65
CA TYR A 17 59.50 42.97 -4.76
C TYR A 17 61.03 42.89 -4.88
N TYR A 18 61.69 42.00 -4.13
CA TYR A 18 63.15 41.83 -4.20
C TYR A 18 63.62 41.39 -5.58
N SER A 19 62.98 40.35 -6.14
CA SER A 19 63.35 39.85 -7.47
C SER A 19 63.06 40.87 -8.56
N LYS A 20 61.90 41.54 -8.52
CA LYS A 20 61.51 42.53 -9.54
C LYS A 20 62.35 43.81 -9.49
N PHE A 21 62.76 44.26 -8.31
CA PHE A 21 63.61 45.45 -8.19
C PHE A 21 65.04 45.15 -8.63
N ASN A 22 65.58 43.99 -8.28
CA ASN A 22 66.87 43.53 -8.79
C ASN A 22 66.86 43.33 -10.31
N GLN A 23 65.78 42.78 -10.86
CA GLN A 23 65.59 42.65 -12.30
C GLN A 23 65.70 44.02 -12.99
N ALA A 24 64.93 45.02 -12.53
CA ALA A 24 64.98 46.37 -13.08
C ALA A 24 66.39 46.99 -12.95
N MET A 25 67.11 46.77 -11.84
CA MET A 25 68.47 47.28 -11.64
C MET A 25 69.49 46.65 -12.60
N ILE A 26 69.43 45.33 -12.79
CA ILE A 26 70.40 44.58 -13.60
C ILE A 26 70.12 44.77 -15.09
N GLU A 27 68.87 44.56 -15.50
CA GLU A 27 68.49 44.54 -16.92
C GLU A 27 68.27 45.96 -17.48
N LYS A 28 68.15 46.96 -16.61
CA LYS A 28 67.93 48.37 -16.97
C LYS A 28 66.67 48.60 -17.84
N ILE A 29 65.66 47.75 -17.68
CA ILE A 29 64.36 47.87 -18.34
C ILE A 29 63.27 48.26 -17.34
N PRO A 30 62.20 48.96 -17.76
CA PRO A 30 61.02 49.17 -16.94
C PRO A 30 60.36 47.83 -16.57
N VAL A 31 60.06 47.65 -15.28
CA VAL A 31 59.38 46.45 -14.77
C VAL A 31 58.05 46.85 -14.14
N HIS A 32 56.98 46.17 -14.55
CA HIS A 32 55.63 46.35 -14.01
C HIS A 32 55.14 45.06 -13.37
N PHE A 33 54.53 45.15 -12.18
CA PHE A 33 53.89 44.00 -11.52
C PHE A 33 52.87 44.43 -10.46
N GLU A 34 51.93 43.53 -10.19
CA GLU A 34 51.07 43.58 -9.00
C GLU A 34 51.60 42.59 -7.97
N GLY A 35 51.78 43.05 -6.73
CA GLY A 35 52.33 42.22 -5.66
C GLY A 35 51.65 42.48 -4.33
N TYR A 36 51.58 41.44 -3.50
CA TYR A 36 51.23 41.59 -2.09
C TYR A 36 52.49 41.90 -1.30
N SER A 37 52.48 42.99 -0.54
CA SER A 37 53.55 43.37 0.37
C SER A 37 53.26 42.80 1.77
N PRO A 38 54.01 41.80 2.26
CA PRO A 38 53.83 41.27 3.61
C PRO A 38 54.16 42.29 4.70
N ALA A 39 54.97 43.30 4.39
CA ALA A 39 55.34 44.35 5.34
C ALA A 39 54.15 45.27 5.66
N SER A 40 53.39 45.65 4.64
CA SER A 40 52.24 46.58 4.76
C SER A 40 50.87 45.88 4.80
N LYS A 41 50.85 44.58 4.48
CA LYS A 41 49.64 43.76 4.29
C LYS A 41 48.70 44.29 3.20
N ARG A 42 49.26 44.86 2.14
CA ARG A 42 48.52 45.51 1.06
C ARG A 42 48.98 45.01 -0.30
N TRP A 43 48.10 45.10 -1.28
CA TRP A 43 48.45 44.87 -2.68
C TRP A 43 48.85 46.19 -3.33
N TYR A 44 49.96 46.18 -4.07
CA TYR A 44 50.37 47.33 -4.85
C TYR A 44 50.57 46.97 -6.31
N ASN A 45 50.04 47.82 -7.19
CA ASN A 45 50.47 47.89 -8.58
C ASN A 45 51.73 48.77 -8.63
N THR A 46 52.85 48.19 -9.06
CA THR A 46 54.18 48.79 -8.94
C THR A 46 54.85 48.90 -10.31
N ASN A 47 55.35 50.09 -10.62
CA ASN A 47 56.16 50.39 -11.79
C ASN A 47 57.57 50.79 -11.33
N VAL A 48 58.58 50.10 -11.85
CA VAL A 48 59.99 50.31 -11.53
C VAL A 48 60.71 50.77 -12.77
N TYR A 49 61.40 51.90 -12.70
CA TYR A 49 62.18 52.48 -13.78
C TYR A 49 63.64 52.61 -13.38
N SER A 50 64.55 52.10 -14.20
CA SER A 50 65.99 52.19 -13.96
C SER A 50 66.52 53.59 -14.28
N LYS A 51 67.44 54.09 -13.46
CA LYS A 51 68.17 55.35 -13.66
C LYS A 51 69.68 55.09 -13.63
N SER A 52 70.48 56.11 -13.97
CA SER A 52 71.94 56.01 -14.01
C SER A 52 72.59 55.62 -12.68
N ASP A 53 71.93 55.90 -11.56
CA ASP A 53 72.42 55.75 -10.18
C ASP A 53 71.49 54.91 -9.27
N GLY A 54 70.46 54.25 -9.83
CA GLY A 54 69.53 53.43 -9.05
C GLY A 54 68.21 53.14 -9.76
N ILE A 55 67.11 53.04 -8.99
CA ILE A 55 65.75 52.83 -9.50
C ILE A 55 64.78 53.88 -8.94
N SER A 56 63.76 54.19 -9.73
CA SER A 56 62.58 54.96 -9.32
C SER A 56 61.38 54.03 -9.27
N VAL A 57 60.68 54.00 -8.14
CA VAL A 57 59.54 53.10 -7.92
C VAL A 57 58.28 53.94 -7.72
N TYR A 58 57.26 53.66 -8.51
CA TYR A 58 55.90 54.17 -8.32
C TYR A 58 55.00 53.02 -7.92
N PHE A 59 54.26 53.16 -6.83
CA PHE A 59 53.31 52.15 -6.38
C PHE A 59 51.95 52.78 -6.12
N ARG A 60 50.89 52.03 -6.45
CA ARG A 60 49.50 52.38 -6.17
C ARG A 60 48.88 51.27 -5.36
N ASP A 61 48.24 51.61 -4.25
CA ASP A 61 47.46 50.66 -3.46
C ASP A 61 46.26 50.18 -4.27
N ILE A 62 46.15 48.86 -4.44
CA ILE A 62 45.07 48.18 -5.16
C ILE A 62 44.39 47.13 -4.26
N THR A 63 44.55 47.24 -2.95
CA THR A 63 44.05 46.25 -1.98
C THR A 63 42.54 46.08 -2.08
N ASP A 64 41.78 47.18 -2.12
CA ASP A 64 40.31 47.14 -2.21
C ASP A 64 39.85 46.47 -3.50
N TYR A 65 40.53 46.76 -4.62
CA TYR A 65 40.26 46.12 -5.91
C TYR A 65 40.47 44.60 -5.84
N LYS A 66 41.58 44.14 -5.25
CA LYS A 66 41.86 42.71 -5.11
C LYS A 66 40.90 42.00 -4.16
N ILE A 67 40.49 42.62 -3.07
CA ILE A 67 39.49 42.06 -2.15
C ILE A 67 38.13 41.95 -2.85
N MET A 68 37.71 42.97 -3.60
CA MET A 68 36.46 42.94 -4.37
C MET A 68 36.49 41.88 -5.47
N GLU A 69 37.59 41.78 -6.21
CA GLU A 69 37.81 40.76 -7.25
C GLU A 69 37.71 39.35 -6.66
N GLU A 70 38.40 39.08 -5.55
CA GLU A 70 38.37 37.78 -4.89
C GLU A 70 36.99 37.46 -4.30
N THR A 71 36.34 38.42 -3.66
CA THR A 71 34.98 38.24 -3.11
C THR A 71 33.97 37.92 -4.21
N LEU A 72 34.08 38.61 -5.36
CA LEU A 72 33.25 38.33 -6.53
C LEU A 72 33.53 36.92 -7.06
N ARG A 73 34.80 36.55 -7.22
CA ARG A 73 35.23 35.23 -7.68
C ARG A 73 34.71 34.12 -6.79
N GLU A 74 34.83 34.27 -5.47
CA GLU A 74 34.30 33.31 -4.48
C GLU A 74 32.77 33.19 -4.55
N SER A 75 32.06 34.32 -4.72
CA SER A 75 30.60 34.34 -4.86
C SER A 75 30.14 33.65 -6.16
N GLU A 76 30.80 33.93 -7.28
CA GLU A 76 30.52 33.28 -8.57
C GLU A 76 30.79 31.78 -8.52
N GLU A 77 31.92 31.37 -7.93
CA GLU A 77 32.27 29.97 -7.77
C GLU A 77 31.28 29.23 -6.85
N ARG A 78 30.85 29.87 -5.76
CA ARG A 78 29.82 29.32 -4.87
C ARG A 78 28.49 29.15 -5.60
N PHE A 79 28.04 30.16 -6.34
CA PHE A 79 26.82 30.09 -7.13
C PHE A 79 26.89 28.98 -8.19
N ARG A 80 27.98 28.94 -8.96
CA ARG A 80 28.22 27.92 -9.99
C ARG A 80 28.15 26.51 -9.40
N THR A 81 28.85 26.28 -8.29
CA THR A 81 28.89 24.97 -7.63
C THR A 81 27.51 24.58 -7.09
N ALA A 82 26.76 25.51 -6.50
CA ALA A 82 25.40 25.24 -6.01
C ALA A 82 24.42 24.93 -7.15
N PHE A 83 24.52 25.66 -8.27
CA PHE A 83 23.69 25.46 -9.45
C PHE A 83 23.96 24.10 -10.12
N GLU A 84 25.22 23.77 -10.35
CA GLU A 84 25.61 22.53 -11.04
C GLU A 84 25.38 21.27 -10.21
N ASN A 85 25.60 21.34 -8.89
CA ASN A 85 25.44 20.19 -7.99
C ASN A 85 24.05 20.10 -7.34
N ALA A 86 23.09 20.93 -7.75
CA ALA A 86 21.71 20.81 -7.26
C ALA A 86 21.15 19.42 -7.59
N ALA A 87 20.35 18.85 -6.69
CA ALA A 87 19.71 17.55 -6.94
C ALA A 87 18.55 17.64 -7.94
N VAL A 88 17.98 18.84 -8.10
CA VAL A 88 16.86 19.14 -9.01
C VAL A 88 17.36 19.81 -10.27
N GLY A 89 16.60 19.69 -11.36
CA GLY A 89 16.87 20.44 -12.57
C GLY A 89 16.67 21.92 -12.31
N MET A 90 17.64 22.75 -12.71
CA MET A 90 17.55 24.20 -12.65
C MET A 90 17.83 24.80 -14.02
N ALA A 91 17.07 25.82 -14.38
CA ALA A 91 17.28 26.59 -15.61
C ALA A 91 17.10 28.08 -15.36
N ILE A 92 17.95 28.89 -15.98
CA ILE A 92 17.82 30.33 -16.08
C ILE A 92 17.35 30.65 -17.49
N VAL A 93 16.27 31.41 -17.59
CA VAL A 93 15.57 31.67 -18.85
C VAL A 93 15.32 33.17 -19.00
N THR A 94 15.47 33.72 -20.20
CA THR A 94 15.12 35.12 -20.49
C THR A 94 13.61 35.35 -20.35
N ILE A 95 13.19 36.61 -20.23
CA ILE A 95 11.76 36.97 -20.19
C ILE A 95 11.00 36.58 -21.47
N GLU A 96 11.69 36.43 -22.61
CA GLU A 96 11.13 35.92 -23.88
C GLU A 96 11.07 34.39 -23.96
N GLY A 97 11.55 33.71 -22.90
CA GLY A 97 11.48 32.28 -22.73
C GLY A 97 12.64 31.48 -23.31
N ARG A 98 13.79 32.10 -23.63
CA ARG A 98 14.98 31.40 -24.14
C ARG A 98 15.88 30.94 -22.99
N PHE A 99 16.46 29.74 -23.08
CA PHE A 99 17.40 29.29 -22.05
C PHE A 99 18.70 30.10 -22.12
N ILE A 100 19.21 30.48 -20.96
CA ILE A 100 20.54 31.10 -20.77
C ILE A 100 21.51 30.08 -20.18
N ARG A 101 20.99 29.17 -19.36
CA ARG A 101 21.74 28.06 -18.77
C ARG A 101 20.79 27.04 -18.15
N ALA A 102 21.15 25.78 -18.20
CA ALA A 102 20.52 24.67 -17.51
C ALA A 102 21.60 23.80 -16.84
N ASN A 103 21.35 23.35 -15.62
CA ASN A 103 22.29 22.48 -14.92
C ASN A 103 22.22 21.03 -15.42
N GLY A 104 23.22 20.23 -15.04
CA GLY A 104 23.30 18.80 -15.41
C GLY A 104 22.01 17.99 -15.17
N PRO A 105 21.37 18.05 -13.99
CA PRO A 105 20.09 17.37 -13.76
C PRO A 105 18.97 17.78 -14.71
N TYR A 106 18.84 19.08 -15.03
CA TYR A 106 17.82 19.55 -15.98
C TYR A 106 18.06 18.97 -17.37
N CYS A 107 19.30 19.06 -17.85
CA CYS A 107 19.72 18.51 -19.14
C CYS A 107 19.45 16.99 -19.25
N LYS A 108 19.80 16.22 -18.20
CA LYS A 108 19.52 14.78 -18.12
C LYS A 108 18.02 14.48 -18.17
N MET A 109 17.20 15.27 -17.47
CA MET A 109 15.75 15.09 -17.43
C MET A 109 15.10 15.30 -18.80
N VAL A 110 15.52 16.32 -19.57
CA VAL A 110 14.90 16.64 -20.87
C VAL A 110 15.61 16.00 -22.08
N GLY A 111 16.81 15.45 -21.86
CA GLY A 111 17.61 14.76 -22.88
C GLY A 111 18.43 15.69 -23.79
N TYR A 112 18.49 16.98 -23.48
CA TYR A 112 19.25 18.00 -24.24
C TYR A 112 20.52 18.38 -23.49
N THR A 113 21.55 18.83 -24.21
CA THR A 113 22.69 19.51 -23.57
C THR A 113 22.36 20.97 -23.28
N ASP A 114 23.16 21.62 -22.43
CA ASP A 114 22.99 23.05 -22.12
C ASP A 114 23.10 23.90 -23.39
N GLU A 115 24.06 23.59 -24.26
CA GLU A 115 24.27 24.27 -25.53
C GLU A 115 23.08 24.13 -26.48
N GLU A 116 22.46 22.95 -26.56
CA GLU A 116 21.26 22.74 -27.38
C GLU A 116 20.04 23.49 -26.85
N LEU A 117 19.98 23.69 -25.52
CA LEU A 117 18.90 24.41 -24.87
C LEU A 117 18.99 25.92 -25.14
N HIS A 118 20.19 26.51 -25.24
CA HIS A 118 20.36 27.95 -25.48
C HIS A 118 19.61 28.47 -26.73
N ASP A 119 19.57 27.68 -27.81
CA ASP A 119 18.86 28.04 -29.04
C ASP A 119 17.35 27.74 -29.00
N THR A 120 16.87 27.24 -27.86
CA THR A 120 15.51 26.75 -27.68
C THR A 120 14.70 27.62 -26.70
N LYS A 121 13.38 27.63 -26.87
CA LYS A 121 12.45 28.22 -25.89
C LYS A 121 11.84 27.14 -25.02
N PHE A 122 11.59 27.43 -23.73
CA PHE A 122 10.98 26.45 -22.82
C PHE A 122 9.61 25.93 -23.31
N LEU A 123 8.86 26.75 -24.05
CA LEU A 123 7.58 26.35 -24.63
C LEU A 123 7.72 25.24 -25.69
N ARG A 124 8.88 25.09 -26.33
CA ARG A 124 9.13 24.00 -27.29
C ARG A 124 9.24 22.64 -26.62
N LEU A 125 9.64 22.61 -25.35
CA LEU A 125 9.63 21.40 -24.52
C LEU A 125 8.23 21.12 -23.97
N THR A 126 7.37 22.13 -23.83
CA THR A 126 6.05 21.98 -23.21
C THR A 126 5.07 21.34 -24.20
N HIS A 127 4.32 20.34 -23.74
CA HIS A 127 3.28 19.69 -24.55
C HIS A 127 2.22 20.72 -24.99
N PRO A 128 1.71 20.66 -26.24
CA PRO A 128 0.81 21.66 -26.80
C PRO A 128 -0.39 22.02 -25.92
N ASP A 129 -1.05 21.01 -25.34
CA ASP A 129 -2.22 21.20 -24.47
C ASP A 129 -1.92 22.01 -23.20
N ASP A 130 -0.67 22.02 -22.74
CA ASP A 130 -0.26 22.65 -21.48
C ASP A 130 0.34 24.05 -21.71
N ILE A 131 0.51 24.48 -22.97
CA ILE A 131 1.13 25.75 -23.34
C ILE A 131 0.33 26.95 -22.82
N GLU A 132 -0.98 26.97 -23.04
CA GLU A 132 -1.82 28.12 -22.66
C GLU A 132 -1.86 28.30 -21.14
N ARG A 133 -2.07 27.21 -20.40
CA ARG A 133 -2.02 27.24 -18.93
C ARG A 133 -0.67 27.77 -18.43
N ASN A 134 0.45 27.31 -18.99
CA ASN A 134 1.75 27.85 -18.62
C ASN A 134 1.88 29.34 -18.96
N ARG A 135 1.34 29.79 -20.09
CA ARG A 135 1.43 31.19 -20.52
C ARG A 135 0.69 32.10 -19.56
N GLU A 136 -0.47 31.68 -19.06
CA GLU A 136 -1.24 32.41 -18.05
C GLU A 136 -0.44 32.64 -16.77
N GLU A 137 0.19 31.60 -16.23
CA GLU A 137 1.03 31.67 -15.03
C GLU A 137 2.25 32.60 -15.23
N VAL A 138 2.92 32.50 -16.38
CA VAL A 138 4.04 33.38 -16.74
C VAL A 138 3.59 34.84 -16.84
N ASN A 139 2.41 35.09 -17.39
CA ASN A 139 1.86 36.45 -17.50
C ASN A 139 1.56 37.06 -16.13
N GLN A 140 0.95 36.29 -15.21
CA GLN A 140 0.71 36.75 -13.83
C GLN A 140 2.01 37.08 -13.11
N LEU A 141 3.04 36.23 -13.28
CA LEU A 141 4.37 36.43 -12.70
C LEU A 141 5.07 37.69 -13.25
N LEU A 142 5.00 37.93 -14.57
CA LEU A 142 5.56 39.12 -15.21
C LEU A 142 4.90 40.41 -14.72
N LYS A 143 3.57 40.40 -14.59
CA LYS A 143 2.79 41.53 -14.04
C LYS A 143 3.04 41.77 -12.55
N GLY A 144 3.66 40.80 -11.84
CA GLY A 144 3.89 40.87 -10.40
C GLY A 144 2.65 40.60 -9.57
N GLU A 145 1.62 39.97 -10.15
CA GLU A 145 0.41 39.54 -9.44
C GLU A 145 0.72 38.38 -8.48
N ILE A 146 1.73 37.57 -8.84
CA ILE A 146 2.26 36.46 -8.03
C ILE A 146 3.81 36.53 -7.98
N PRO A 147 4.46 36.14 -6.87
CA PRO A 147 5.92 36.17 -6.74
C PRO A 147 6.62 34.96 -7.40
N SER A 148 5.89 33.85 -7.54
CA SER A 148 6.31 32.60 -8.16
C SER A 148 5.08 31.76 -8.45
N PHE A 149 5.21 30.78 -9.36
CA PHE A 149 4.16 29.78 -9.58
C PHE A 149 4.73 28.36 -9.59
N HIS A 150 3.81 27.42 -9.42
CA HIS A 150 4.06 26.00 -9.47
C HIS A 150 3.11 25.35 -10.48
N ILE A 151 3.63 24.51 -11.36
CA ILE A 151 2.81 23.81 -12.35
C ILE A 151 3.30 22.38 -12.56
N GLU A 152 2.37 21.43 -12.57
CA GLU A 152 2.58 20.09 -13.09
C GLU A 152 2.09 20.04 -14.54
N LYS A 153 2.99 19.71 -15.45
CA LYS A 153 2.74 19.72 -16.89
C LYS A 153 3.57 18.65 -17.59
N ARG A 154 3.28 18.46 -18.86
CA ARG A 154 3.91 17.49 -19.74
C ARG A 154 5.04 18.13 -20.55
N TYR A 155 6.20 17.49 -20.55
CA TYR A 155 7.34 17.81 -21.42
C TYR A 155 7.55 16.73 -22.48
N ILE A 156 7.87 17.18 -23.69
CA ILE A 156 8.33 16.32 -24.78
C ILE A 156 9.85 16.23 -24.66
N HIS A 157 10.34 15.06 -24.26
CA HIS A 157 11.76 14.75 -24.17
C HIS A 157 12.41 14.78 -25.56
N LYS A 158 13.73 14.97 -25.66
CA LYS A 158 14.46 15.01 -26.95
C LYS A 158 14.20 13.79 -27.85
N GLN A 159 13.99 12.63 -27.24
CA GLN A 159 13.70 11.37 -27.94
C GLN A 159 12.22 11.24 -28.37
N GLY A 160 11.39 12.25 -28.11
CA GLY A 160 9.97 12.32 -28.50
C GLY A 160 9.00 11.72 -27.48
N ASN A 161 9.49 11.01 -26.47
CA ASN A 161 8.65 10.47 -25.40
C ASN A 161 8.15 11.58 -24.47
N MET A 162 7.01 11.32 -23.84
CA MET A 162 6.39 12.22 -22.89
C MET A 162 6.94 11.98 -21.49
N ILE A 163 7.22 13.06 -20.74
CA ILE A 163 7.50 13.02 -19.31
C ILE A 163 6.61 14.01 -18.56
N TRP A 164 6.19 13.67 -17.35
CA TRP A 164 5.55 14.61 -16.44
C TRP A 164 6.61 15.35 -15.65
N VAL A 165 6.53 16.67 -15.67
CA VAL A 165 7.43 17.53 -14.93
C VAL A 165 6.66 18.43 -13.99
N GLN A 166 7.22 18.57 -12.80
CA GLN A 166 6.81 19.57 -11.84
C GLN A 166 7.78 20.75 -11.95
N VAL A 167 7.27 21.95 -12.22
CA VAL A 167 8.09 23.15 -12.45
C VAL A 167 7.69 24.26 -11.49
N ASN A 168 8.65 24.71 -10.69
CA ASN A 168 8.57 25.93 -9.89
C ASN A 168 9.29 27.05 -10.63
N THR A 169 8.62 28.18 -10.86
CA THR A 169 9.23 29.32 -11.55
C THR A 169 9.11 30.58 -10.71
N SER A 170 10.22 31.30 -10.58
CA SER A 170 10.30 32.63 -9.96
C SER A 170 10.92 33.62 -10.95
N LEU A 171 10.70 34.92 -10.72
CA LEU A 171 11.21 35.99 -11.59
C LEU A 171 12.21 36.85 -10.83
N LEU A 172 13.43 36.90 -11.32
CA LEU A 172 14.46 37.83 -10.86
C LEU A 172 14.22 39.20 -11.50
N ARG A 173 14.26 40.24 -10.68
CA ARG A 173 14.12 41.65 -11.09
C ARG A 173 15.40 42.41 -10.71
N ASP A 174 15.72 43.47 -11.46
CA ASP A 174 16.82 44.38 -11.10
C ASP A 174 16.44 45.33 -9.96
N LYS A 175 17.36 46.25 -9.60
CA LYS A 175 17.18 47.20 -8.49
C LYS A 175 16.02 48.18 -8.74
N GLU A 176 15.68 48.39 -10.00
CA GLU A 176 14.62 49.25 -10.49
C GLU A 176 13.26 48.49 -10.59
N GLY A 177 13.25 47.18 -10.33
CA GLY A 177 12.05 46.34 -10.35
C GLY A 177 11.72 45.74 -11.73
N THR A 178 12.59 45.93 -12.72
CA THR A 178 12.40 45.45 -14.09
C THR A 178 12.64 43.93 -14.15
N PRO A 179 11.74 43.14 -14.77
CA PRO A 179 11.96 41.72 -15.05
C PRO A 179 13.26 41.46 -15.82
N GLN A 180 14.12 40.57 -15.31
CA GLN A 180 15.39 40.19 -15.94
C GLN A 180 15.37 38.74 -16.42
N TYR A 181 15.17 37.78 -15.51
CA TYR A 181 15.27 36.35 -15.81
C TYR A 181 14.27 35.52 -15.01
N PHE A 182 13.75 34.46 -15.61
CA PHE A 182 13.08 33.41 -14.85
C PHE A 182 14.11 32.42 -14.30
N ILE A 183 13.90 32.00 -13.06
CA ILE A 183 14.60 30.87 -12.45
C ILE A 183 13.58 29.75 -12.31
N ALA A 184 13.79 28.68 -13.07
CA ALA A 184 12.96 27.50 -13.06
C ALA A 184 13.68 26.36 -12.32
N GLN A 185 12.96 25.68 -11.43
CA GLN A 185 13.35 24.41 -10.85
C GLN A 185 12.38 23.35 -11.36
N ALA A 186 12.89 22.26 -11.90
CA ALA A 186 12.10 21.22 -12.53
C ALA A 186 12.50 19.83 -12.00
N GLN A 187 11.47 19.01 -11.77
CA GLN A 187 11.63 17.63 -11.33
C GLN A 187 10.76 16.72 -12.20
N ASP A 188 11.33 15.60 -12.64
CA ASP A 188 10.58 14.53 -13.28
C ASP A 188 9.70 13.83 -12.23
N ILE A 189 8.39 13.86 -12.46
CA ILE A 189 7.37 13.21 -11.63
C ILE A 189 6.64 12.10 -12.39
N THR A 190 7.16 11.66 -13.54
CA THR A 190 6.55 10.62 -14.39
C THR A 190 6.28 9.36 -13.59
N SER A 191 7.29 8.82 -12.90
CA SER A 191 7.13 7.60 -12.08
C SER A 191 6.08 7.76 -10.98
N ARG A 192 5.93 8.96 -10.41
CA ARG A 192 4.92 9.23 -9.38
C ARG A 192 3.51 9.21 -9.97
N ILE A 193 3.33 9.84 -11.13
CA ILE A 193 2.03 9.89 -11.83
C ILE A 193 1.65 8.51 -12.37
N THR A 194 2.58 7.77 -12.97
CA THR A 194 2.31 6.41 -13.47
C THR A 194 1.91 5.47 -12.33
N ALA A 195 2.64 5.47 -11.21
CA ALA A 195 2.30 4.68 -10.05
C ALA A 195 0.93 5.05 -9.45
N ALA A 196 0.61 6.35 -9.37
CA ALA A 196 -0.70 6.81 -8.90
C ALA A 196 -1.85 6.35 -9.82
N ASN A 197 -1.64 6.41 -11.14
CA ASN A 197 -2.63 5.96 -12.11
C ASN A 197 -2.84 4.44 -12.07
N GLU A 198 -1.76 3.67 -11.98
CA GLU A 198 -1.81 2.20 -11.81
C GLU A 198 -2.56 1.82 -10.52
N MET A 199 -2.28 2.50 -9.41
CA MET A 199 -2.97 2.27 -8.14
C MET A 199 -4.46 2.60 -8.23
N ASN A 200 -4.83 3.70 -8.89
CA ASN A 200 -6.23 4.09 -9.08
C ASN A 200 -6.99 3.10 -9.97
N GLN A 201 -6.34 2.57 -11.00
CA GLN A 201 -6.91 1.52 -11.84
C GLN A 201 -7.14 0.24 -11.03
N MET A 202 -6.12 -0.23 -10.32
CA MET A 202 -6.21 -1.43 -9.47
C MET A 202 -7.30 -1.30 -8.40
N ASN A 203 -7.44 -0.12 -7.78
CA ASN A 203 -8.49 0.15 -6.80
C ASN A 203 -9.90 0.11 -7.41
N SER A 204 -10.06 0.62 -8.64
CA SER A 204 -11.34 0.56 -9.35
C SER A 204 -11.72 -0.89 -9.68
N GLU A 205 -10.78 -1.67 -10.21
CA GLU A 205 -10.98 -3.10 -10.51
C GLU A 205 -11.31 -3.91 -9.24
N LEU A 206 -10.61 -3.65 -8.13
CA LEU A 206 -10.88 -4.29 -6.85
C LEU A 206 -12.26 -3.92 -6.29
N LEU A 207 -12.70 -2.67 -6.49
CA LEU A 207 -14.02 -2.23 -6.05
C LEU A 207 -15.13 -2.96 -6.81
N GLU A 208 -15.00 -3.09 -8.13
CA GLU A 208 -15.95 -3.85 -8.95
C GLU A 208 -16.03 -5.33 -8.52
N GLN A 209 -14.87 -5.95 -8.27
CA GLN A 209 -14.83 -7.34 -7.76
C GLN A 209 -15.49 -7.47 -6.38
N ARG A 210 -15.31 -6.49 -5.49
CA ARG A 210 -15.96 -6.49 -4.17
C ARG A 210 -17.47 -6.37 -4.29
N ILE A 211 -17.97 -5.48 -5.14
CA ILE A 211 -19.41 -5.29 -5.35
C ILE A 211 -20.03 -6.60 -5.88
N GLU A 212 -19.40 -7.25 -6.85
CA GLU A 212 -19.92 -8.52 -7.39
C GLU A 212 -19.86 -9.65 -6.35
N ALA A 213 -18.77 -9.75 -5.58
CA ALA A 213 -18.66 -10.74 -4.52
C ALA A 213 -19.71 -10.53 -3.40
N GLU A 214 -20.01 -9.27 -3.06
CA GLU A 214 -21.03 -8.93 -2.07
C GLU A 214 -22.43 -9.29 -2.58
N ARG A 215 -22.72 -9.01 -3.86
CA ARG A 215 -23.97 -9.40 -4.53
C ARG A 215 -24.18 -10.92 -4.52
N GLN A 216 -23.15 -11.68 -4.90
CA GLN A 216 -23.20 -13.16 -4.88
C GLN A 216 -23.40 -13.72 -3.47
N ARG A 217 -22.76 -13.08 -2.47
CA ARG A 217 -22.93 -13.46 -1.07
C ARG A 217 -24.36 -13.20 -0.59
N GLU A 218 -24.96 -12.07 -0.97
CA GLU A 218 -26.34 -11.75 -0.60
C GLU A 218 -27.34 -12.73 -1.25
N GLU A 219 -27.20 -13.02 -2.54
CA GLU A 219 -28.01 -14.03 -3.24
C GLU A 219 -27.89 -15.41 -2.59
N ALA A 220 -26.67 -15.83 -2.21
CA ALA A 220 -26.46 -17.08 -1.52
C ALA A 220 -27.12 -17.12 -0.13
N LEU A 221 -27.10 -16.02 0.61
CA LEU A 221 -27.78 -15.89 1.91
C LEU A 221 -29.30 -15.96 1.77
N GLU A 222 -29.87 -15.29 0.77
CA GLU A 222 -31.30 -15.37 0.47
C GLU A 222 -31.72 -16.78 0.06
N ALA A 223 -30.96 -17.42 -0.82
CA ALA A 223 -31.20 -18.80 -1.24
C ALA A 223 -31.17 -19.77 -0.04
N ASN A 224 -30.22 -19.59 0.88
CA ASN A 224 -30.13 -20.41 2.10
C ASN A 224 -31.32 -20.16 3.05
N LYS A 225 -31.76 -18.90 3.19
CA LYS A 225 -32.96 -18.55 3.95
C LYS A 225 -34.21 -19.19 3.35
N HIS A 226 -34.40 -19.12 2.03
CA HIS A 226 -35.52 -19.75 1.33
C HIS A 226 -35.49 -21.27 1.46
N LYS A 227 -34.32 -21.91 1.32
CA LYS A 227 -34.12 -23.35 1.55
C LYS A 227 -34.57 -23.75 2.97
N SER A 228 -34.12 -23.01 3.99
CA SER A 228 -34.47 -23.25 5.39
C SER A 228 -35.97 -23.12 5.64
N GLN A 229 -36.60 -22.07 5.11
CA GLN A 229 -38.03 -21.81 5.27
C GLN A 229 -38.87 -22.86 4.53
N PHE A 230 -38.48 -23.25 3.33
CA PHE A 230 -39.13 -24.32 2.57
C PHE A 230 -39.12 -25.63 3.35
N LEU A 231 -37.97 -26.03 3.89
CA LEU A 231 -37.84 -27.26 4.68
C LEU A 231 -38.71 -27.23 5.95
N ALA A 232 -38.73 -26.10 6.66
CA ALA A 232 -39.58 -25.91 7.84
C ALA A 232 -41.08 -26.08 7.53
N THR A 233 -41.56 -25.42 6.47
CA THR A 233 -42.95 -25.52 6.03
C THR A 233 -43.30 -26.94 5.58
N MET A 234 -42.48 -27.55 4.71
CA MET A 234 -42.71 -28.92 4.24
C MET A 234 -42.75 -29.94 5.38
N SER A 235 -41.90 -29.78 6.40
CA SER A 235 -41.95 -30.66 7.56
C SER A 235 -43.26 -30.58 8.33
N HIS A 236 -43.79 -29.37 8.55
CA HIS A 236 -45.09 -29.20 9.20
C HIS A 236 -46.23 -29.82 8.39
N GLU A 237 -46.24 -29.58 7.07
CA GLU A 237 -47.23 -30.10 6.14
C GLU A 237 -47.19 -31.64 6.04
N LEU A 238 -46.02 -32.26 6.14
CA LEU A 238 -45.88 -33.73 6.10
C LEU A 238 -46.16 -34.39 7.46
N ARG A 239 -45.81 -33.73 8.57
CA ARG A 239 -46.02 -34.27 9.93
C ARG A 239 -47.50 -34.44 10.24
N THR A 240 -48.36 -33.51 9.79
CA THR A 240 -49.80 -33.53 10.06
C THR A 240 -50.52 -34.79 9.52
N PRO A 241 -50.40 -35.16 8.22
CA PRO A 241 -51.00 -36.37 7.69
C PRO A 241 -50.35 -37.64 8.27
N LEU A 242 -49.03 -37.66 8.50
CA LEU A 242 -48.35 -38.82 9.11
C LEU A 242 -48.83 -39.08 10.53
N ASN A 243 -48.96 -38.04 11.35
CA ASN A 243 -49.50 -38.17 12.71
C ASN A 243 -50.95 -38.68 12.69
N SER A 244 -51.73 -38.29 11.67
CA SER A 244 -53.07 -38.82 11.47
C SER A 244 -53.03 -40.31 11.11
N ILE A 245 -52.19 -40.71 10.14
CA ILE A 245 -52.00 -42.11 9.74
C ILE A 245 -51.59 -42.97 10.94
N ILE A 246 -50.56 -42.55 11.68
CA ILE A 246 -50.04 -43.21 12.88
C ILE A 246 -51.13 -43.27 13.96
N GLY A 247 -51.86 -42.18 14.20
CA GLY A 247 -52.92 -42.12 15.19
C GLY A 247 -54.08 -43.07 14.89
N PHE A 248 -54.55 -43.12 13.64
CA PHE A 248 -55.63 -44.01 13.22
C PHE A 248 -55.20 -45.47 13.20
N THR A 249 -54.02 -45.80 12.64
CA THR A 249 -53.46 -47.16 12.66
C THR A 249 -53.29 -47.66 14.09
N ASN A 250 -52.70 -46.85 15.00
CA ASN A 250 -52.56 -47.22 16.40
C ASN A 250 -53.90 -47.47 17.11
N ARG A 251 -54.93 -46.65 16.82
CA ARG A 251 -56.28 -46.87 17.38
C ARG A 251 -56.88 -48.19 16.90
N VAL A 252 -56.74 -48.51 15.62
CA VAL A 252 -57.27 -49.76 15.03
C VAL A 252 -56.51 -50.97 15.58
N LEU A 253 -55.16 -50.92 15.57
CA LEU A 253 -54.31 -51.97 16.14
C LEU A 253 -54.63 -52.21 17.61
N LYS A 254 -54.88 -51.17 18.42
CA LYS A 254 -55.19 -51.31 19.85
C LYS A 254 -56.60 -51.81 20.14
N LYS A 255 -57.62 -51.32 19.41
CA LYS A 255 -59.03 -51.65 19.69
C LYS A 255 -59.53 -52.91 19.00
N CYS A 256 -58.98 -53.22 17.82
CA CYS A 256 -59.46 -54.31 16.97
C CYS A 256 -58.46 -55.48 16.89
N ALA A 257 -57.44 -55.52 17.75
CA ALA A 257 -56.39 -56.55 17.75
C ALA A 257 -56.91 -57.99 17.70
N LYS A 258 -58.03 -58.27 18.38
CA LYS A 258 -58.61 -59.62 18.49
C LYS A 258 -59.66 -59.91 17.41
N VAL A 259 -60.04 -58.92 16.61
CA VAL A 259 -61.15 -58.99 15.64
C VAL A 259 -60.62 -58.97 14.20
N LEU A 260 -59.49 -58.31 13.96
CA LEU A 260 -58.88 -58.23 12.64
C LEU A 260 -58.28 -59.57 12.21
N PRO A 261 -58.43 -59.96 10.93
CA PRO A 261 -57.63 -61.02 10.33
C PRO A 261 -56.14 -60.71 10.51
N ARG A 262 -55.34 -61.75 10.81
CA ARG A 262 -53.90 -61.62 11.07
C ARG A 262 -53.16 -60.84 9.98
N THR A 263 -53.49 -61.08 8.71
CA THR A 263 -52.90 -60.37 7.56
C THR A 263 -53.23 -58.88 7.54
N GLN A 264 -54.44 -58.47 7.94
CA GLN A 264 -54.81 -57.05 8.03
C GLN A 264 -54.12 -56.36 9.21
N PHE A 265 -53.93 -57.09 10.32
CA PHE A 265 -53.18 -56.59 11.47
C PHE A 265 -51.72 -56.35 11.09
N GLU A 266 -51.04 -57.34 10.49
CA GLU A 266 -49.66 -57.23 10.01
C GLU A 266 -49.48 -56.09 8.99
N ASN A 267 -50.41 -55.94 8.04
CA ASN A 267 -50.37 -54.81 7.08
C ASN A 267 -50.49 -53.45 7.76
N LEU A 268 -51.34 -53.30 8.78
CA LEU A 268 -51.49 -52.03 9.52
C LEU A 268 -50.26 -51.71 10.38
N GLU A 269 -49.55 -52.73 10.89
CA GLU A 269 -48.26 -52.52 11.55
C GLU A 269 -47.21 -52.00 10.57
N ILE A 270 -47.12 -52.56 9.37
CA ILE A 270 -46.21 -52.08 8.33
C ILE A 270 -46.53 -50.61 7.98
N VAL A 271 -47.81 -50.26 7.78
CA VAL A 271 -48.21 -48.86 7.48
C VAL A 271 -47.82 -47.90 8.62
N ARG A 272 -48.02 -48.30 9.88
CA ARG A 272 -47.62 -47.50 11.04
C ARG A 272 -46.10 -47.32 11.05
N ASP A 273 -45.35 -48.41 10.94
CA ASP A 273 -43.90 -48.40 11.08
C ASP A 273 -43.24 -47.59 9.96
N GLU A 274 -43.75 -47.66 8.73
CA GLU A 274 -43.31 -46.81 7.61
C GLU A 274 -43.65 -45.34 7.83
N ALA A 275 -44.83 -45.01 8.37
CA ALA A 275 -45.18 -43.63 8.69
C ALA A 275 -44.29 -43.05 9.82
N GLU A 276 -43.99 -43.85 10.85
CA GLU A 276 -43.05 -43.46 11.91
C GLU A 276 -41.62 -43.29 11.39
N HIS A 277 -41.18 -44.18 10.49
CA HIS A 277 -39.89 -44.07 9.84
C HIS A 277 -39.79 -42.79 8.99
N LEU A 278 -40.81 -42.48 8.19
CA LEU A 278 -40.83 -41.27 7.36
C LEU A 278 -40.84 -39.99 8.20
N LEU A 279 -41.54 -39.99 9.34
CA LEU A 279 -41.49 -38.88 10.29
C LEU A 279 -40.09 -38.66 10.87
N LYS A 280 -39.38 -39.73 11.25
CA LYS A 280 -37.98 -39.65 11.71
C LYS A 280 -37.04 -39.11 10.64
N LEU A 281 -37.25 -39.48 9.37
CA LEU A 281 -36.46 -38.95 8.25
C LEU A 281 -36.68 -37.45 8.07
N ILE A 282 -37.94 -36.99 8.10
CA ILE A 282 -38.27 -35.56 8.03
C ILE A 282 -37.61 -34.77 9.16
N ASP A 283 -37.70 -35.27 10.39
CA ASP A 283 -37.09 -34.62 11.56
C ASP A 283 -35.57 -34.56 11.43
N SER A 284 -34.93 -35.61 10.90
CA SER A 284 -33.49 -35.64 10.65
C SER A 284 -33.05 -34.64 9.57
N VAL A 285 -33.83 -34.51 8.49
CA VAL A 285 -33.58 -33.50 7.43
C VAL A 285 -33.72 -32.08 7.97
N LEU A 286 -34.72 -31.83 8.83
CA LEU A 286 -34.88 -30.56 9.50
C LEU A 286 -33.73 -30.23 10.43
N ASP A 287 -33.32 -31.19 11.27
CA ASP A 287 -32.20 -31.00 12.19
C ASP A 287 -30.91 -30.69 11.41
N TYR A 288 -30.64 -31.42 10.33
CA TYR A 288 -29.51 -31.12 9.43
C TYR A 288 -29.58 -29.69 8.86
N SER A 289 -30.74 -29.28 8.37
CA SER A 289 -30.96 -27.92 7.84
C SER A 289 -30.71 -26.83 8.89
N LYS A 290 -31.13 -27.06 10.14
CA LYS A 290 -30.85 -26.13 11.26
C LYS A 290 -29.38 -26.05 11.60
N VAL A 291 -28.64 -27.16 11.53
CA VAL A 291 -27.17 -27.19 11.68
C VAL A 291 -26.50 -26.38 10.57
N GLU A 292 -26.85 -26.64 9.32
CA GLU A 292 -26.29 -25.96 8.13
C GLU A 292 -26.52 -24.43 8.20
N ALA A 293 -27.67 -24.00 8.71
CA ALA A 293 -28.01 -22.60 8.90
C ALA A 293 -27.45 -21.97 10.19
N GLY A 294 -26.76 -22.73 11.06
CA GLY A 294 -26.27 -22.25 12.36
C GLY A 294 -27.38 -21.87 13.35
N LYS A 295 -28.62 -22.36 13.14
CA LYS A 295 -29.81 -22.07 13.96
C LYS A 295 -30.18 -23.19 14.92
N MET A 296 -29.34 -24.21 15.03
CA MET A 296 -29.58 -25.30 15.97
C MET A 296 -29.26 -24.83 17.38
N GLU A 297 -30.30 -24.71 18.20
CA GLU A 297 -30.16 -24.43 19.63
C GLU A 297 -29.69 -25.69 20.35
N ILE A 298 -28.63 -25.56 21.14
CA ILE A 298 -28.08 -26.61 22.00
C ILE A 298 -28.38 -26.23 23.44
N TYR A 299 -29.16 -27.05 24.13
CA TYR A 299 -29.56 -26.81 25.51
C TYR A 299 -28.66 -27.62 26.43
N ALA A 300 -27.51 -27.05 26.78
CA ALA A 300 -26.54 -27.72 27.65
C ALA A 300 -27.04 -27.74 29.10
N GLU A 301 -27.12 -28.93 29.69
CA GLU A 301 -27.41 -29.15 31.10
C GLU A 301 -26.40 -30.14 31.68
N GLU A 302 -26.23 -30.13 33.00
CA GLU A 302 -25.48 -31.16 33.71
C GLU A 302 -26.38 -32.39 33.91
N PHE A 303 -25.92 -33.55 33.48
CA PHE A 303 -26.66 -34.80 33.65
C PHE A 303 -25.71 -36.00 33.79
N ASP A 304 -26.20 -37.06 34.43
CA ASP A 304 -25.50 -38.34 34.50
C ASP A 304 -25.58 -39.06 33.15
N LEU A 305 -24.43 -39.28 32.49
CA LEU A 305 -24.37 -40.02 31.24
C LEU A 305 -24.84 -41.46 31.42
N GLU A 306 -24.65 -42.05 32.60
CA GLU A 306 -25.07 -43.41 32.91
C GLU A 306 -26.59 -43.56 32.78
N ASP A 307 -27.37 -42.57 33.21
CA ASP A 307 -28.82 -42.54 33.05
C ASP A 307 -29.23 -42.56 31.56
N VAL A 308 -28.53 -41.79 30.72
CA VAL A 308 -28.83 -41.71 29.29
C VAL A 308 -28.50 -43.03 28.61
N VAL A 309 -27.33 -43.59 28.89
CA VAL A 309 -26.88 -44.88 28.36
C VAL A 309 -27.84 -46.00 28.78
N ASN A 310 -28.29 -46.02 30.04
CA ASN A 310 -29.29 -46.97 30.54
C ASN A 310 -30.63 -46.83 29.81
N GLN A 311 -31.13 -45.62 29.58
CA GLN A 311 -32.35 -45.38 28.81
C GLN A 311 -32.25 -45.88 27.37
N VAL A 312 -31.13 -45.60 26.68
CA VAL A 312 -30.88 -46.06 25.31
C VAL A 312 -30.81 -47.59 25.26
N SER A 313 -30.15 -48.20 26.25
CA SER A 313 -30.03 -49.66 26.37
C SER A 313 -31.39 -50.36 26.53
N VAL A 314 -32.29 -49.79 27.33
CA VAL A 314 -33.66 -50.30 27.49
C VAL A 314 -34.45 -50.22 26.18
N MET A 315 -34.29 -49.13 25.41
CA MET A 315 -34.92 -49.00 24.09
C MET A 315 -34.35 -50.02 23.09
N ALA A 316 -33.04 -50.23 23.09
CA ALA A 316 -32.37 -51.17 22.18
C ALA A 316 -32.89 -52.61 22.34
N LYS A 317 -33.13 -53.04 23.60
CA LYS A 317 -33.73 -54.35 23.89
C LYS A 317 -35.09 -54.55 23.21
N LYS A 318 -35.86 -53.48 22.98
CA LYS A 318 -37.15 -53.52 22.28
C LYS A 318 -37.00 -53.58 20.75
N PHE A 319 -35.96 -52.95 20.19
CA PHE A 319 -35.70 -52.95 18.73
C PHE A 319 -35.27 -54.33 18.19
N VAL A 320 -34.72 -55.20 19.05
CA VAL A 320 -34.22 -56.51 18.62
C VAL A 320 -35.35 -57.52 18.37
N GLY A 321 -36.50 -57.42 19.06
CA GLY A 321 -37.62 -58.36 18.89
C GLY A 321 -37.20 -59.85 18.98
N GLU A 322 -38.01 -60.75 18.43
CA GLU A 322 -37.71 -62.20 18.32
C GLU A 322 -36.66 -62.54 17.24
N LYS A 323 -35.77 -61.60 16.85
CA LYS A 323 -34.68 -61.96 15.94
C LYS A 323 -33.67 -62.85 16.69
N PRO A 324 -33.16 -63.94 16.09
CA PRO A 324 -32.25 -64.89 16.74
C PRO A 324 -30.81 -64.34 16.88
N ILE A 325 -30.64 -63.02 16.96
CA ILE A 325 -29.33 -62.38 17.07
C ILE A 325 -28.94 -62.39 18.55
N LYS A 326 -27.90 -63.15 18.90
CA LYS A 326 -27.26 -63.09 20.22
C LYS A 326 -26.54 -61.75 20.38
N TYR A 327 -27.20 -60.74 20.93
CA TYR A 327 -26.55 -59.48 21.29
C TYR A 327 -26.11 -59.49 22.76
N GLN A 328 -24.94 -58.92 23.02
CA GLN A 328 -24.44 -58.71 24.38
C GLN A 328 -24.03 -57.26 24.51
N LEU A 329 -24.93 -56.43 25.05
CA LEU A 329 -24.63 -55.03 25.34
C LEU A 329 -23.75 -54.97 26.59
N LYS A 330 -22.44 -54.80 26.40
CA LYS A 330 -21.52 -54.45 27.49
C LYS A 330 -21.51 -52.94 27.61
N LEU A 331 -21.99 -52.44 28.74
CA LEU A 331 -21.86 -51.04 29.12
C LEU A 331 -20.61 -50.92 30.01
N PRO A 332 -19.77 -49.89 29.82
CA PRO A 332 -18.72 -49.60 30.79
C PRO A 332 -19.35 -49.23 32.14
N GLU A 333 -18.74 -49.63 33.25
CA GLU A 333 -19.08 -49.07 34.56
C GLU A 333 -18.72 -47.57 34.54
N LEU A 334 -19.75 -46.73 34.42
CA LEU A 334 -19.57 -45.28 34.26
C LEU A 334 -19.40 -44.59 35.62
N ASN A 335 -19.74 -45.26 36.73
CA ASN A 335 -19.59 -44.76 38.11
C ASN A 335 -20.14 -43.33 38.27
N SER A 336 -21.36 -43.09 37.78
CA SER A 336 -22.02 -41.77 37.78
C SER A 336 -21.17 -40.68 37.12
N LEU A 337 -21.04 -40.77 35.80
CA LEU A 337 -20.28 -39.81 35.00
C LEU A 337 -21.16 -38.61 34.64
N LEU A 338 -21.08 -37.55 35.46
CA LEU A 338 -21.71 -36.26 35.16
C LEU A 338 -21.01 -35.57 33.98
N ILE A 339 -21.79 -35.15 32.98
CA ILE A 339 -21.31 -34.36 31.84
C ILE A 339 -22.18 -33.13 31.63
N TYR A 340 -21.58 -32.07 31.05
CA TYR A 340 -22.29 -30.84 30.67
C TYR A 340 -22.47 -30.80 29.14
N SER A 341 -23.68 -31.10 28.67
CA SER A 341 -24.00 -31.17 27.24
C SER A 341 -25.52 -31.15 27.03
N ASP A 342 -25.98 -31.22 25.78
CA ASP A 342 -27.41 -31.39 25.48
C ASP A 342 -27.79 -32.86 25.62
N LYS A 343 -28.49 -33.18 26.71
CA LYS A 343 -28.93 -34.53 27.08
C LYS A 343 -29.75 -35.20 25.99
N LEU A 344 -30.64 -34.46 25.32
CA LEU A 344 -31.52 -34.98 24.28
C LEU A 344 -30.71 -35.31 23.02
N LYS A 345 -29.76 -34.45 22.64
CA LYS A 345 -28.91 -34.68 21.46
C LYS A 345 -27.91 -35.79 21.69
N VAL A 346 -27.29 -35.89 22.87
CA VAL A 346 -26.44 -37.03 23.24
C VAL A 346 -27.23 -38.34 23.18
N LYS A 347 -28.44 -38.37 23.74
CA LYS A 347 -29.33 -39.54 23.65
C LYS A 347 -29.63 -39.92 22.19
N GLN A 348 -29.91 -38.94 21.33
CA GLN A 348 -30.20 -39.16 19.92
C GLN A 348 -28.99 -39.72 19.15
N ILE A 349 -27.78 -39.21 19.43
CA ILE A 349 -26.52 -39.74 18.86
C ILE A 349 -26.36 -41.22 19.22
N LEU A 350 -26.52 -41.55 20.51
CA LEU A 350 -26.38 -42.93 20.99
C LEU A 350 -27.43 -43.86 20.37
N ILE A 351 -28.69 -43.41 20.24
CA ILE A 351 -29.75 -44.18 19.56
C ILE A 351 -29.39 -44.44 18.10
N ASN A 352 -28.91 -43.41 17.37
CA ASN A 352 -28.58 -43.54 15.95
C ASN A 352 -27.40 -44.50 15.73
N LEU A 353 -26.33 -44.38 16.53
CA LEU A 353 -25.18 -45.28 16.46
C LEU A 353 -25.58 -46.73 16.76
N LEU A 354 -26.38 -46.93 17.80
CA LEU A 354 -26.84 -48.27 18.20
C LEU A 354 -27.81 -48.88 17.18
N SER A 355 -28.74 -48.09 16.64
CA SER A 355 -29.64 -48.53 15.57
C SER A 355 -28.87 -48.94 14.32
N ASN A 356 -27.84 -48.18 13.93
CA ASN A 356 -26.98 -48.54 12.81
C ASN A 356 -26.21 -49.83 13.11
N ALA A 357 -25.60 -49.95 14.29
CA ALA A 357 -24.88 -51.15 14.68
C ALA A 357 -25.77 -52.40 14.67
N LEU A 358 -27.01 -52.32 15.18
CA LEU A 358 -27.96 -53.43 15.19
C LEU A 358 -28.49 -53.77 13.79
N LYS A 359 -28.66 -52.78 12.91
CA LYS A 359 -29.18 -52.98 11.55
C LYS A 359 -28.18 -53.68 10.62
N TYR A 360 -26.88 -53.38 10.79
CA TYR A 360 -25.82 -53.83 9.88
C TYR A 360 -24.91 -54.92 10.46
N SER A 361 -25.22 -55.46 11.65
CA SER A 361 -24.50 -56.61 12.18
C SER A 361 -25.12 -57.91 11.67
N GLU A 362 -24.37 -58.68 10.86
CA GLU A 362 -24.84 -59.95 10.30
C GLU A 362 -24.75 -61.12 11.29
N GLU A 363 -23.65 -61.25 12.06
CA GLU A 363 -23.52 -62.14 13.23
C GLU A 363 -22.44 -61.59 14.20
N GLY A 364 -22.77 -61.36 15.48
CA GLY A 364 -21.80 -60.98 16.52
C GLY A 364 -22.29 -59.91 17.52
N PRO A 365 -21.70 -59.84 18.74
CA PRO A 365 -22.16 -58.92 19.77
C PRO A 365 -21.77 -57.46 19.47
N VAL A 366 -22.75 -56.55 19.50
CA VAL A 366 -22.51 -55.10 19.51
C VAL A 366 -22.05 -54.69 20.91
N SER A 367 -20.81 -54.19 21.04
CA SER A 367 -20.24 -53.72 22.31
C SER A 367 -19.92 -52.23 22.26
N ALA A 368 -20.25 -51.50 23.33
CA ALA A 368 -19.82 -50.12 23.53
C ALA A 368 -18.76 -50.12 24.63
N THR A 369 -17.52 -49.80 24.29
CA THR A 369 -16.39 -49.81 25.23
C THR A 369 -15.83 -48.40 25.44
N ARG A 370 -15.54 -48.06 26.69
CA ARG A 370 -14.79 -46.86 27.08
C ARG A 370 -13.32 -47.03 26.69
N PHE A 371 -12.75 -46.07 25.97
CA PHE A 371 -11.30 -45.94 25.83
C PHE A 371 -10.75 -45.05 26.94
#